data_AF-A0A2W4U6U2-F1
#
_entry.id   AF-A0A2W4U6U2-F1
#
_cell.length_a   1.000
_cell.length_b   1.000
_cell.length_c   1.000
_cell.angle_alpha   90.00
_cell.angle_beta   90.00
_cell.angle_gamma   90.00
#
_symmetry.space_group_name_H-M   'P 1'
#
loop_
_entity.id
_entity.type
_entity.pdbx_description
1 polymer ?
#
loop_
_entity_poly.entity_id
_entity_poly.type
_entity_poly.pdbx_seq_one_letter_code
_entity_poly.pdbx_strand_id
1 'polypeptide(L)'
;MRAERQAANGRRTPGPRHALVEPDEAWAAVLRRDPGADGRFVYAVATTRVYCRPVCPARRPRREHVSFFPSPAEAEAAGYRPCRRCRPDRNGPSAAAACVGRAKEYLDAHLDETVTLEQLGRVAYMSPFHLQRSFKRLLGVTPREYVRARRAERLKQRLRAGDTVSRATFEAGYGSGSRVYERAGEELGMTPGTYGRGGAGETIRYTTVATSLGRMLVAATARGVCSVAFGESAAELEAELRREFPRASLVRASDELSAWVQAVVALVEGEVARVDVPLDLRATAFQQRVWKALREIPPGETRTYGEVARAIGAPRAARAVARACATNPVAVVVPCHRVVPAGSGADVGGYRWGVERKRKLLEREAAARAGGAGGGGHRAREGDSGRVS
;
A
#
# COMPACT_ATOMS: atom_id res chain seq x y z
N MET A 1 -7.25 -69.58 21.69
CA MET A 1 -7.26 -68.13 21.34
C MET A 1 -6.68 -67.32 22.49
N ARG A 2 -5.42 -66.91 22.39
CA ARG A 2 -4.90 -65.62 22.89
C ARG A 2 -3.46 -65.47 22.38
N ALA A 3 -3.29 -64.38 21.65
CA ALA A 3 -2.15 -64.09 20.80
C ALA A 3 -0.95 -63.55 21.57
N GLU A 4 0.19 -63.76 20.94
CA GLU A 4 1.54 -63.31 21.26
C GLU A 4 1.65 -61.81 21.57
N ARG A 5 2.50 -61.46 22.54
CA ARG A 5 3.05 -60.10 22.68
C ARG A 5 4.57 -60.18 22.67
N GLN A 6 5.12 -59.97 21.48
CA GLN A 6 6.53 -59.65 21.27
C GLN A 6 6.86 -58.26 21.83
N ALA A 7 8.09 -58.16 22.34
CA ALA A 7 8.74 -56.94 22.75
C ALA A 7 8.88 -55.95 21.59
N ALA A 8 8.51 -54.69 21.82
CA ALA A 8 8.85 -53.56 20.96
C ALA A 8 9.56 -52.51 21.79
N ASN A 9 10.87 -52.43 21.55
CA ASN A 9 11.81 -51.43 22.01
C ASN A 9 11.40 -50.05 21.45
N GLY A 10 10.63 -49.27 22.21
CA GLY A 10 10.25 -47.90 21.88
C GLY A 10 11.27 -46.90 22.43
N ARG A 11 12.35 -46.67 21.69
CA ARG A 11 13.22 -45.49 21.88
C ARG A 11 12.33 -44.25 21.90
N ARG A 12 12.25 -43.54 23.03
CA ARG A 12 11.69 -42.18 23.05
C ARG A 12 12.61 -41.31 22.20
N THR A 13 12.16 -40.97 21.01
CA THR A 13 12.78 -39.96 20.16
C THR A 13 12.88 -38.66 20.97
N PRO A 14 14.06 -38.04 21.15
CA PRO A 14 14.12 -36.71 21.70
C PRO A 14 13.38 -35.80 20.72
N GLY A 15 12.31 -35.16 21.17
CA GLY A 15 11.66 -34.09 20.41
C GLY A 15 12.68 -33.01 20.03
N PRO A 16 12.36 -32.15 19.03
CA PRO A 16 13.30 -31.20 18.48
C PRO A 16 13.95 -30.42 19.63
N ARG A 17 15.29 -30.50 19.71
CA ARG A 17 16.08 -29.71 20.67
C ARG A 17 15.69 -28.26 20.44
N HIS A 18 14.85 -27.70 21.32
CA HIS A 18 14.55 -26.28 21.31
C HIS A 18 15.89 -25.57 21.48
N ALA A 19 16.38 -24.98 20.39
CA ALA A 19 17.67 -24.30 20.39
C ALA A 19 17.70 -23.34 21.57
N LEU A 20 18.71 -23.49 22.43
CA LEU A 20 19.03 -22.51 23.46
C LEU A 20 19.16 -21.17 22.72
N VAL A 21 18.19 -20.27 22.92
CA VAL A 21 18.28 -18.94 22.33
C VAL A 21 19.48 -18.27 22.98
N GLU A 22 20.43 -17.80 22.18
CA GLU A 22 21.60 -17.09 22.68
C GLU A 22 21.14 -15.93 23.59
N PRO A 23 21.68 -15.79 24.82
CA PRO A 23 21.18 -14.83 25.80
C PRO A 23 21.09 -13.39 25.29
N ASP A 24 21.98 -13.01 24.37
CA ASP A 24 22.00 -11.67 23.80
C ASP A 24 20.94 -11.47 22.70
N GLU A 25 20.64 -12.51 21.91
CA GLU A 25 19.52 -12.50 20.96
C GLU A 25 18.18 -12.47 21.72
N ALA A 26 18.06 -13.29 22.77
CA ALA A 26 16.90 -13.30 23.65
C ALA A 26 16.69 -11.92 24.30
N TRP A 27 17.77 -11.27 24.74
CA TRP A 27 17.69 -9.94 25.31
C TRP A 27 17.26 -8.88 24.28
N ALA A 28 17.81 -8.92 23.07
CA ALA A 28 17.38 -8.02 21.99
C ALA A 28 15.89 -8.18 21.66
N ALA A 29 15.38 -9.42 21.64
CA ALA A 29 13.96 -9.71 21.46
C ALA A 29 13.10 -9.15 22.61
N VAL A 30 13.55 -9.27 23.86
CA VAL A 30 12.89 -8.63 25.02
C VAL A 30 12.87 -7.11 24.87
N LEU A 31 13.98 -6.47 24.49
CA LEU A 31 14.04 -5.02 24.31
C LEU A 31 13.05 -4.54 23.24
N ARG A 32 12.96 -5.25 22.10
CA ARG A 32 12.06 -4.90 20.99
C ARG A 32 10.60 -5.32 21.16
N ARG A 33 10.26 -6.10 22.20
CA ARG A 33 8.92 -6.72 22.35
C ARG A 33 8.54 -7.57 21.14
N ASP A 34 9.49 -8.36 20.67
CA ASP A 34 9.32 -9.11 19.43
C ASP A 34 8.19 -10.14 19.56
N PRO A 35 7.09 -10.01 18.76
CA PRO A 35 6.02 -11.00 18.74
C PRO A 35 6.48 -12.37 18.24
N GLY A 36 7.50 -12.44 17.37
CA GLY A 36 8.06 -13.69 16.84
C GLY A 36 8.88 -14.47 17.87
N ALA A 37 9.22 -13.83 19.01
CA ALA A 37 9.87 -14.49 20.14
C ALA A 37 8.87 -14.99 21.19
N ASP A 38 7.58 -14.63 21.10
CA ASP A 38 6.59 -15.10 22.09
C ASP A 38 6.40 -16.62 21.99
N GLY A 39 6.48 -17.31 23.12
CA GLY A 39 6.41 -18.78 23.18
C GLY A 39 7.72 -19.51 22.84
N ARG A 40 8.78 -18.81 22.42
CA ARG A 40 10.11 -19.43 22.21
C ARG A 40 10.93 -19.54 23.50
N PHE A 41 10.76 -18.59 24.41
CA PHE A 41 11.39 -18.56 25.73
C PHE A 41 10.60 -17.66 26.69
N VAL A 42 10.92 -17.73 27.99
CA VAL A 42 10.53 -16.75 29.00
C VAL A 42 11.76 -16.15 29.65
N TYR A 43 11.67 -14.91 30.13
CA TYR A 43 12.74 -14.27 30.89
C TYR A 43 12.32 -14.07 32.34
N ALA A 44 13.23 -14.31 33.28
CA ALA A 44 13.00 -14.18 34.71
C ALA A 44 13.88 -13.10 35.32
N VAL A 45 13.35 -12.39 36.30
CA VAL A 45 14.02 -11.26 36.95
C VAL A 45 14.39 -11.64 38.38
N ALA A 46 15.69 -11.78 38.65
CA ALA A 46 16.23 -12.26 39.92
C ALA A 46 15.70 -11.46 41.13
N THR A 47 15.67 -10.13 41.02
CA THR A 47 15.27 -9.23 42.11
C THR A 47 13.80 -9.31 42.50
N THR A 48 12.92 -9.65 41.55
CA THR A 48 11.47 -9.72 41.82
C THR A 48 10.94 -11.14 41.90
N ARG A 49 11.77 -12.13 41.56
CA ARG A 49 11.40 -13.54 41.40
C ARG A 49 10.20 -13.74 40.48
N VAL A 50 10.06 -12.90 39.44
CA VAL A 50 8.98 -12.96 38.44
C VAL A 50 9.52 -13.33 37.07
N TYR A 51 8.87 -14.27 36.38
CA TYR A 51 9.14 -14.58 34.97
C TYR A 51 8.05 -14.06 34.02
N CYS A 52 8.44 -13.70 32.80
CA CYS A 52 7.66 -12.96 31.82
C CYS A 52 7.86 -13.50 30.40
N ARG A 53 6.85 -13.29 29.55
CA ARG A 53 6.97 -13.42 28.09
C ARG A 53 7.83 -12.28 27.49
N PRO A 54 8.53 -12.47 26.36
CA PRO A 54 9.33 -11.42 25.71
C PRO A 54 8.52 -10.17 25.32
N VAL A 55 7.25 -10.37 24.98
CA VAL A 55 6.27 -9.33 24.64
C VAL A 55 5.68 -8.60 25.86
N CYS A 56 6.15 -8.91 27.09
CA CYS A 56 5.56 -8.38 28.31
C CYS A 56 5.62 -6.83 28.33
N PRO A 57 4.48 -6.15 28.63
CA PRO A 57 4.41 -4.69 28.67
C PRO A 57 5.01 -4.08 29.95
N ALA A 58 5.50 -4.90 30.89
CA ALA A 58 6.16 -4.43 32.10
C ALA A 58 7.41 -3.58 31.79
N ARG A 59 7.80 -2.73 32.74
CA ARG A 59 9.05 -1.96 32.66
C ARG A 59 10.22 -2.92 32.50
N ARG A 60 11.19 -2.55 31.66
CA ARG A 60 12.35 -3.38 31.38
C ARG A 60 13.22 -3.49 32.64
N PRO A 61 13.54 -4.71 33.10
CA PRO A 61 14.52 -4.92 34.17
C PRO A 61 15.92 -4.57 33.68
N ARG A 62 16.88 -4.43 34.61
CA ARG A 62 18.30 -4.33 34.25
C ARG A 62 18.80 -5.69 33.74
N ARG A 63 19.61 -5.69 32.67
CA ARG A 63 20.13 -6.90 32.02
C ARG A 63 20.84 -7.84 32.99
N GLU A 64 21.58 -7.28 33.95
CA GLU A 64 22.32 -8.01 34.99
C GLU A 64 21.42 -8.90 35.87
N HIS A 65 20.13 -8.59 35.98
CA HIS A 65 19.17 -9.34 36.80
C HIS A 65 18.28 -10.29 35.98
N VAL A 66 18.60 -10.53 34.71
CA VAL A 66 17.73 -11.28 33.80
C VAL A 66 18.35 -12.63 33.42
N SER A 67 17.58 -13.69 33.57
CA SER A 67 17.88 -15.03 33.08
C SER A 67 16.80 -15.49 32.10
N PHE A 68 17.14 -16.39 31.18
CA PHE A 68 16.21 -16.91 30.18
C PHE A 68 15.95 -18.40 30.41
N PHE A 69 14.72 -18.83 30.20
CA PHE A 69 14.29 -20.22 30.31
C PHE A 69 13.56 -20.65 29.04
N PRO A 70 13.73 -21.89 28.57
CA PRO A 70 13.05 -22.40 27.38
C PRO A 70 11.52 -22.46 27.56
N SER A 71 11.08 -22.71 28.79
CA SER A 71 9.67 -22.91 29.10
C SER A 71 9.26 -22.26 30.43
N PRO A 72 7.96 -21.94 30.61
CA PRO A 72 7.39 -21.54 31.90
C PRO A 72 7.68 -22.55 33.02
N ALA A 73 7.61 -23.85 32.73
CA ALA A 73 7.83 -24.92 33.69
C ALA A 73 9.25 -24.90 34.28
N GLU A 74 10.26 -24.63 33.45
CA GLU A 74 11.65 -24.53 33.91
C GLU A 74 11.89 -23.27 34.76
N ALA A 75 11.24 -22.15 34.43
CA ALA A 75 11.31 -20.95 35.25
C ALA A 75 10.64 -21.18 36.63
N GLU A 76 9.53 -21.92 36.68
CA GLU A 76 8.85 -22.26 37.93
C GLU A 76 9.67 -23.23 38.78
N ALA A 77 10.27 -24.25 38.16
CA ALA A 77 11.20 -25.16 38.83
C ALA A 77 12.41 -24.42 39.44
N ALA A 78 12.85 -23.32 38.80
CA ALA A 78 13.88 -22.42 39.33
C ALA A 78 13.38 -21.43 40.40
N GLY A 79 12.12 -21.53 40.84
CA GLY A 79 11.54 -20.74 41.93
C GLY A 79 11.02 -19.36 41.54
N TYR A 80 10.73 -19.13 40.25
CA TYR A 80 10.12 -17.89 39.79
C TYR A 80 8.60 -18.02 39.69
N ARG A 81 7.87 -16.97 40.07
CA ARG A 81 6.40 -16.92 39.90
C ARG A 81 6.00 -16.28 38.57
N PRO A 82 4.86 -16.66 37.96
CA PRO A 82 4.40 -16.07 36.72
C PRO A 82 4.04 -14.60 36.86
N CYS A 83 4.39 -13.81 35.84
CA CYS A 83 3.98 -12.42 35.76
C CYS A 83 2.47 -12.27 35.61
N ARG A 84 1.84 -11.57 36.55
CA ARG A 84 0.39 -11.28 36.52
C ARG A 84 -0.07 -10.47 35.30
N ARG A 85 0.85 -9.75 34.62
CA ARG A 85 0.53 -8.91 33.46
C ARG A 85 0.51 -9.69 32.14
N CYS A 86 1.54 -10.48 31.86
CA CYS A 86 1.63 -11.25 30.61
C CYS A 86 1.15 -12.70 30.74
N ARG A 87 0.90 -13.17 31.98
CA ARG A 87 0.43 -14.52 32.33
C ARG A 87 1.09 -15.61 31.49
N PRO A 88 2.42 -15.78 31.65
CA PRO A 88 3.19 -16.76 30.89
C PRO A 88 2.81 -18.21 31.21
N ASP A 89 2.13 -18.43 32.34
CA ASP A 89 1.56 -19.70 32.83
C ASP A 89 0.38 -20.23 31.99
N ARG A 90 -0.23 -19.40 31.14
CA ARG A 90 -1.39 -19.80 30.32
C ARG A 90 -0.96 -20.14 28.90
N ASN A 91 -1.33 -21.32 28.40
CA ASN A 91 -1.17 -21.68 26.99
C ASN A 91 -2.10 -20.83 26.11
N GLY A 92 -1.56 -20.23 25.04
CA GLY A 92 -2.31 -19.41 24.08
C GLY A 92 -1.76 -17.99 23.88
N PRO A 93 -2.37 -17.21 22.96
CA PRO A 93 -2.00 -15.82 22.69
C PRO A 93 -2.08 -15.00 23.98
N SER A 94 -1.24 -13.97 24.12
CA SER A 94 -1.28 -13.07 25.27
C SER A 94 -2.72 -12.61 25.54
N ALA A 95 -3.06 -12.33 26.80
CA ALA A 95 -4.42 -11.87 27.14
C ALA A 95 -4.89 -10.72 26.23
N ALA A 96 -3.99 -9.78 25.89
CA ALA A 96 -4.28 -8.69 24.96
C ALA A 96 -4.57 -9.16 23.52
N ALA A 97 -3.88 -10.17 23.02
CA ALA A 97 -4.12 -10.73 21.69
C ALA A 97 -5.43 -11.51 21.62
N ALA A 98 -5.79 -12.27 22.66
CA ALA A 98 -7.11 -12.90 22.76
C ALA A 98 -8.25 -11.86 22.82
N CYS A 99 -8.06 -10.78 23.59
CA CYS A 99 -9.01 -9.66 23.63
C CYS A 99 -9.17 -8.97 22.27
N VAL A 100 -8.06 -8.74 21.55
CA VAL A 100 -8.09 -8.15 20.20
C VAL A 100 -8.72 -9.10 19.17
N GLY A 101 -8.50 -10.42 19.29
CA GLY A 101 -9.17 -11.44 18.49
C GLY A 101 -10.69 -11.37 18.62
N ARG A 102 -11.21 -11.37 19.86
CA ARG A 102 -12.64 -11.19 20.13
C ARG A 102 -13.19 -9.89 19.57
N ALA A 103 -12.45 -8.79 19.75
CA ALA A 103 -12.83 -7.50 19.17
C ALA A 103 -12.93 -7.57 17.64
N LYS A 104 -11.97 -8.23 16.98
CA LYS A 104 -11.96 -8.40 15.52
C LYS A 104 -13.16 -9.25 15.05
N GLU A 105 -13.42 -10.39 15.68
CA GLU A 105 -14.56 -11.26 15.35
C GLU A 105 -15.89 -10.52 15.48
N TYR A 106 -16.05 -9.76 16.56
CA TYR A 106 -17.23 -8.94 16.76
C TYR A 106 -17.39 -7.87 15.67
N LEU A 107 -16.31 -7.18 15.31
CA LEU A 107 -16.35 -6.17 14.24
C LEU A 107 -16.65 -6.78 12.86
N ASP A 108 -16.11 -7.97 12.56
CA ASP A 108 -16.38 -8.67 11.30
C ASP A 108 -17.84 -9.14 11.20
N ALA A 109 -18.48 -9.49 12.34
CA ALA A 109 -19.89 -9.90 12.40
C ALA A 109 -20.88 -8.72 12.36
N HIS A 110 -20.49 -7.53 12.83
CA HIS A 110 -21.37 -6.35 12.94
C HIS A 110 -20.89 -5.21 12.02
N LEU A 111 -20.47 -5.56 10.80
CA LEU A 111 -19.97 -4.57 9.84
C LEU A 111 -21.05 -3.58 9.38
N ASP A 112 -22.32 -3.87 9.57
CA ASP A 112 -23.48 -3.06 9.22
C ASP A 112 -23.95 -2.11 10.34
N GLU A 113 -23.42 -2.27 11.54
CA GLU A 113 -23.83 -1.50 12.71
C GLU A 113 -22.80 -0.42 13.10
N THR A 114 -23.22 0.55 13.90
CA THR A 114 -22.30 1.50 14.54
C THR A 114 -21.81 0.94 15.87
N VAL A 115 -20.64 0.27 15.84
CA VAL A 115 -20.00 -0.26 17.06
C VAL A 115 -19.14 0.82 17.73
N THR A 116 -19.49 1.18 18.96
CA THR A 116 -18.69 2.11 19.78
C THR A 116 -17.47 1.42 20.37
N LEU A 117 -16.42 2.20 20.66
CA LEU A 117 -15.22 1.67 21.31
C LEU A 117 -15.50 1.15 22.74
N GLU A 118 -16.56 1.66 23.38
CA GLU A 118 -17.02 1.22 24.69
C GLU A 118 -17.72 -0.14 24.65
N GLN A 119 -18.59 -0.36 23.66
CA GLN A 119 -19.15 -1.70 23.39
C GLN A 119 -18.04 -2.69 23.05
N LEU A 120 -17.11 -2.28 22.17
CA LEU A 120 -16.00 -3.13 21.78
C LEU A 120 -15.06 -3.46 22.96
N GLY A 121 -14.87 -2.50 23.87
CA GLY A 121 -14.16 -2.70 25.13
C GLY A 121 -14.82 -3.77 26.00
N ARG A 122 -16.15 -3.74 26.15
CA ARG A 122 -16.91 -4.76 26.88
C ARG A 122 -16.73 -6.16 26.30
N VAL A 123 -16.87 -6.30 24.99
CA VAL A 123 -16.68 -7.60 24.28
C VAL A 123 -15.24 -8.10 24.39
N ALA A 124 -14.28 -7.18 24.34
CA ALA A 124 -12.86 -7.50 24.46
C ALA A 124 -12.41 -7.71 25.92
N TYR A 125 -13.25 -7.42 26.92
CA TYR A 125 -12.87 -7.35 28.34
C TYR A 125 -11.70 -6.37 28.59
N MET A 126 -11.73 -5.22 27.93
CA MET A 126 -10.71 -4.17 28.03
C MET A 126 -11.34 -2.79 28.15
N SER A 127 -10.63 -1.87 28.81
CA SER A 127 -11.01 -0.47 28.73
C SER A 127 -10.84 0.06 27.29
N PRO A 128 -11.65 1.03 26.84
CA PRO A 128 -11.63 1.54 25.47
C PRO A 128 -10.24 1.96 24.98
N PHE A 129 -9.53 2.74 25.80
CA PHE A 129 -8.19 3.25 25.48
C PHE A 129 -7.11 2.15 25.45
N HIS A 130 -7.26 1.10 26.26
CA HIS A 130 -6.33 -0.02 26.26
C HIS A 130 -6.57 -0.92 25.04
N LEU A 131 -7.83 -1.13 24.67
CA LEU A 131 -8.19 -1.85 23.46
C LEU A 131 -7.66 -1.15 22.22
N GLN A 132 -7.91 0.16 22.06
CA GLN A 132 -7.44 0.91 20.88
C GLN A 132 -5.92 0.82 20.70
N ARG A 133 -5.15 0.97 21.79
CA ARG A 133 -3.69 0.84 21.76
C ARG A 133 -3.23 -0.58 21.46
N SER A 134 -3.88 -1.59 22.05
CA SER A 134 -3.55 -3.00 21.81
C SER A 134 -3.88 -3.43 20.39
N PHE A 135 -5.03 -3.00 19.86
CA PHE A 135 -5.47 -3.26 18.49
C PHE A 135 -4.50 -2.63 17.49
N LYS A 136 -4.11 -1.37 17.68
CA LYS A 136 -3.10 -0.70 16.83
C LYS A 136 -1.72 -1.34 16.90
N ARG A 137 -1.30 -1.78 18.09
CA ARG A 137 0.00 -2.45 18.27
C ARG A 137 0.03 -3.82 17.58
N LEU A 138 -1.05 -4.59 17.67
CA LEU A 138 -1.10 -5.97 17.18
C LEU A 138 -1.49 -6.07 15.69
N LEU A 139 -2.39 -5.20 15.21
CA LEU A 139 -2.93 -5.24 13.85
C LEU A 139 -2.46 -4.07 12.96
N GLY A 140 -1.67 -3.14 13.52
CA GLY A 140 -1.14 -1.98 12.79
C GLY A 140 -2.17 -0.87 12.50
N VAL A 141 -3.45 -1.11 12.79
CA VAL A 141 -4.57 -0.20 12.52
C VAL A 141 -5.45 -0.03 13.76
N THR A 142 -6.23 1.04 13.85
CA THR A 142 -7.24 1.20 14.91
C THR A 142 -8.52 0.41 14.58
N PRO A 143 -9.39 0.12 15.58
CA PRO A 143 -10.67 -0.56 15.31
C PRO A 143 -11.52 0.13 14.25
N ARG A 144 -11.55 1.47 14.26
CA ARG A 144 -12.28 2.27 13.27
C ARG A 144 -11.71 2.14 11.86
N GLU A 145 -10.39 2.16 11.72
CA GLU A 145 -9.71 1.93 10.44
C GLU A 145 -9.91 0.49 9.93
N TYR A 146 -9.95 -0.49 10.84
CA TYR A 146 -10.25 -1.88 10.51
C TYR A 146 -11.65 -2.04 9.90
N VAL A 147 -12.69 -1.55 10.58
CA VAL A 147 -14.07 -1.58 10.06
C VAL A 147 -14.16 -0.89 8.71
N ARG A 148 -13.55 0.31 8.60
CA ARG A 148 -13.49 1.07 7.35
C ARG A 148 -12.93 0.24 6.19
N ALA A 149 -11.78 -0.42 6.41
CA ALA A 149 -11.15 -1.25 5.39
C ALA A 149 -12.02 -2.47 5.00
N ARG A 150 -12.66 -3.12 5.97
CA ARG A 150 -13.54 -4.28 5.73
C ARG A 150 -14.80 -3.89 4.96
N ARG A 151 -15.43 -2.76 5.28
CA ARG A 151 -16.58 -2.22 4.56
C ARG A 151 -16.22 -1.87 3.10
N ALA A 152 -15.08 -1.22 2.89
CA ALA A 152 -14.63 -0.86 1.55
C ALA A 152 -14.38 -2.10 0.67
N GLU A 153 -13.85 -3.18 1.28
CA GLU A 153 -13.65 -4.45 0.59
C GLU A 153 -14.99 -5.13 0.24
N ARG A 154 -15.93 -5.22 1.20
CA ARG A 154 -17.28 -5.76 0.97
C ARG A 154 -18.01 -4.99 -0.14
N LEU A 155 -17.89 -3.66 -0.14
CA LEU A 155 -18.48 -2.80 -1.18
C LEU A 155 -17.91 -3.10 -2.57
N LYS A 156 -16.59 -3.25 -2.70
CA LYS A 156 -15.95 -3.62 -3.98
C LYS A 156 -16.41 -4.97 -4.48
N GLN A 157 -16.48 -5.97 -3.60
CA GLN A 157 -16.91 -7.32 -3.94
C GLN A 157 -18.35 -7.32 -4.47
N ARG A 158 -19.25 -6.59 -3.81
CA ARG A 158 -20.66 -6.46 -4.18
C ARG A 158 -20.85 -5.72 -5.50
N LEU A 159 -20.16 -4.60 -5.69
CA LEU A 159 -20.19 -3.86 -6.96
C LEU A 159 -19.63 -4.69 -8.12
N ARG A 160 -18.62 -5.54 -7.88
CA ARG A 160 -18.11 -6.50 -8.89
C ARG A 160 -19.09 -7.63 -9.17
N ALA A 161 -19.82 -8.10 -8.16
CA ALA A 161 -20.86 -9.11 -8.30
C ALA A 161 -22.12 -8.60 -9.04
N GLY A 162 -22.20 -7.30 -9.35
CA GLY A 162 -23.29 -6.71 -10.14
C GLY A 162 -24.39 -6.08 -9.31
N ASP A 163 -24.24 -5.97 -7.99
CA ASP A 163 -25.23 -5.30 -7.14
C ASP A 163 -25.33 -3.81 -7.50
N THR A 164 -26.56 -3.28 -7.42
CA THR A 164 -26.78 -1.83 -7.59
C THR A 164 -26.02 -1.07 -6.50
N VAL A 165 -25.58 0.13 -6.83
CA VAL A 165 -24.85 1.03 -5.93
C VAL A 165 -25.51 1.16 -4.56
N SER A 166 -26.82 1.38 -4.54
CA SER A 166 -27.59 1.53 -3.31
C SER A 166 -27.62 0.26 -2.49
N ARG A 167 -27.85 -0.90 -3.13
CA ARG A 167 -27.83 -2.21 -2.46
C ARG A 167 -26.42 -2.55 -1.94
N ALA A 168 -25.39 -2.38 -2.75
CA ALA A 168 -24.00 -2.66 -2.39
C ALA A 168 -23.51 -1.76 -1.24
N THR A 169 -23.93 -0.49 -1.21
CA THR A 169 -23.58 0.47 -0.14
C THR A 169 -24.30 0.14 1.17
N PHE A 170 -25.59 -0.17 1.10
CA PHE A 170 -26.37 -0.60 2.25
C PHE A 170 -25.82 -1.90 2.86
N GLU A 171 -25.65 -2.92 2.02
CA GLU A 171 -25.11 -4.23 2.39
C GLU A 171 -23.66 -4.18 2.87
N ALA A 172 -22.85 -3.24 2.39
CA ALA A 172 -21.49 -3.05 2.88
C ALA A 172 -21.43 -2.34 4.25
N GLY A 173 -22.59 -2.03 4.84
CA GLY A 173 -22.69 -1.49 6.20
C GLY A 173 -22.49 0.01 6.29
N TYR A 174 -22.66 0.73 5.18
CA TYR A 174 -22.53 2.17 5.16
C TYR A 174 -23.87 2.89 5.45
N GLY A 175 -25.02 2.22 5.24
CA GLY A 175 -26.37 2.79 5.42
C GLY A 175 -26.91 3.50 4.17
N SER A 176 -28.07 4.17 4.26
CA SER A 176 -28.84 4.71 3.12
C SER A 176 -28.77 6.25 2.92
N GLY A 177 -27.90 6.99 3.62
CA GLY A 177 -27.87 8.47 3.56
C GLY A 177 -26.92 9.10 2.51
N SER A 178 -27.06 10.40 2.21
CA SER A 178 -26.21 11.08 1.20
C SER A 178 -24.71 11.14 1.57
N ARG A 179 -24.39 11.45 2.84
CA ARG A 179 -23.01 11.45 3.39
C ARG A 179 -22.33 10.09 3.34
N VAL A 180 -23.13 9.04 3.15
CA VAL A 180 -22.68 7.67 3.04
C VAL A 180 -22.05 7.41 1.68
N TYR A 181 -22.69 7.91 0.61
CA TYR A 181 -22.12 7.88 -0.74
C TYR A 181 -20.87 8.73 -0.86
N GLU A 182 -20.78 9.83 -0.11
CA GLU A 182 -19.56 10.65 -0.01
C GLU A 182 -18.43 9.87 0.67
N ARG A 183 -18.66 9.19 1.80
CA ARG A 183 -17.64 8.40 2.51
C ARG A 183 -17.25 7.11 1.79
N ALA A 184 -18.22 6.38 1.25
CA ALA A 184 -17.98 5.26 0.36
C ALA A 184 -17.22 5.74 -0.90
N GLY A 185 -17.59 6.93 -1.38
CA GLY A 185 -16.90 7.65 -2.43
C GLY A 185 -15.47 8.02 -2.06
N GLU A 186 -15.15 8.47 -0.84
CA GLU A 186 -13.79 8.76 -0.39
C GLU A 186 -12.93 7.48 -0.22
N GLU A 187 -13.56 6.36 0.10
CA GLU A 187 -12.90 5.08 0.42
C GLU A 187 -12.66 4.19 -0.79
N LEU A 188 -13.64 4.11 -1.70
CA LEU A 188 -13.43 3.65 -3.08
C LEU A 188 -12.65 4.68 -3.89
N GLY A 189 -12.65 5.91 -3.37
CA GLY A 189 -12.14 7.12 -3.95
C GLY A 189 -13.03 7.72 -5.08
N MET A 190 -13.83 6.93 -5.79
CA MET A 190 -14.78 7.42 -6.81
C MET A 190 -16.22 7.16 -6.38
N THR A 191 -17.20 7.83 -7.01
CA THR A 191 -18.60 7.56 -6.68
C THR A 191 -18.93 6.09 -7.00
N PRO A 192 -19.60 5.35 -6.11
CA PRO A 192 -19.87 3.93 -6.32
C PRO A 192 -20.59 3.61 -7.65
N GLY A 193 -21.40 4.55 -8.17
CA GLY A 193 -22.04 4.44 -9.48
C GLY A 193 -21.11 4.57 -10.67
N THR A 194 -19.99 5.26 -10.52
CA THR A 194 -18.95 5.30 -11.56
C THR A 194 -18.16 3.99 -11.59
N TYR A 195 -17.96 3.36 -10.42
CA TYR A 195 -17.30 2.06 -10.30
C TYR A 195 -18.16 0.91 -10.87
N GLY A 196 -19.45 0.89 -10.57
CA GLY A 196 -20.38 -0.18 -11.01
C GLY A 196 -20.63 -0.25 -12.52
N ARG A 197 -20.31 0.83 -13.27
CA ARG A 197 -20.59 0.88 -14.72
C ARG A 197 -19.59 0.15 -15.60
N GLY A 198 -18.35 -0.12 -15.15
CA GLY A 198 -17.40 -1.01 -15.86
C GLY A 198 -17.12 -0.70 -17.35
N GLY A 199 -17.52 0.47 -17.87
CA GLY A 199 -17.47 0.80 -19.30
C GLY A 199 -18.66 0.36 -20.15
N ALA A 200 -19.78 -0.08 -19.55
CA ALA A 200 -20.98 -0.47 -20.30
C ALA A 200 -21.46 0.67 -21.21
N GLY A 201 -21.51 0.41 -22.53
CA GLY A 201 -21.94 1.35 -23.57
C GLY A 201 -20.83 2.27 -24.11
N GLU A 202 -19.59 2.16 -23.64
CA GLU A 202 -18.46 2.97 -24.09
C GLU A 202 -17.62 2.22 -25.13
N THR A 203 -17.28 2.87 -26.24
CA THR A 203 -16.29 2.38 -27.21
C THR A 203 -14.93 2.96 -26.89
N ILE A 204 -13.97 2.09 -26.60
CA ILE A 204 -12.58 2.45 -26.36
C ILE A 204 -11.77 2.07 -27.59
N ARG A 205 -11.20 3.09 -28.21
CA ARG A 205 -10.25 2.90 -29.30
C ARG A 205 -8.85 2.76 -28.73
N TYR A 206 -8.04 1.88 -29.29
CA TYR A 206 -6.65 1.73 -28.86
C TYR A 206 -5.72 1.40 -30.02
N THR A 207 -4.44 1.71 -29.83
CA THR A 207 -3.35 1.28 -30.70
C THR A 207 -2.10 0.99 -29.88
N THR A 208 -1.18 0.23 -30.47
CA THR A 208 0.12 -0.09 -29.87
C THR A 208 1.25 0.39 -30.77
N VAL A 209 2.21 1.10 -30.21
CA VAL A 209 3.36 1.67 -30.91
C VAL A 209 4.67 1.26 -30.23
N ALA A 210 5.77 1.22 -30.98
CA ALA A 210 7.10 1.02 -30.43
C ALA A 210 7.69 2.37 -29.97
N THR A 211 8.40 2.37 -28.84
CA THR A 211 9.10 3.54 -28.28
C THR A 211 10.45 3.11 -27.72
N SER A 212 11.32 4.06 -27.38
CA SER A 212 12.60 3.83 -26.68
C SER A 212 12.44 3.20 -25.30
N LEU A 213 11.23 3.22 -24.71
CA LEU A 213 10.89 2.57 -23.44
C LEU A 213 10.19 1.21 -23.64
N GLY A 214 10.16 0.68 -24.87
CA GLY A 214 9.48 -0.56 -25.22
C GLY A 214 8.12 -0.31 -25.88
N ARG A 215 7.26 -1.33 -25.92
CA ARG A 215 5.95 -1.22 -26.56
C ARG A 215 4.99 -0.44 -25.66
N MET A 216 4.30 0.53 -26.25
CA MET A 216 3.34 1.39 -25.58
C MET A 216 1.95 1.21 -26.20
N LEU A 217 0.93 1.04 -25.36
CA LEU A 217 -0.47 1.12 -25.75
C LEU A 217 -1.01 2.49 -25.38
N VAL A 218 -1.76 3.09 -26.30
CA VAL A 218 -2.57 4.30 -26.05
C VAL A 218 -4.02 3.94 -26.32
N ALA A 219 -4.91 4.20 -25.36
CA ALA A 219 -6.34 4.00 -25.50
C ALA A 219 -7.13 5.25 -25.10
N ALA A 220 -8.23 5.48 -25.80
CA ALA A 220 -9.06 6.65 -25.59
C ALA A 220 -10.54 6.35 -25.85
N THR A 221 -11.38 7.13 -25.17
CA THR A 221 -12.82 7.23 -25.42
C THR A 221 -13.09 8.40 -26.37
N ALA A 222 -14.36 8.65 -26.68
CA ALA A 222 -14.76 9.86 -27.40
C ALA A 222 -14.41 11.16 -26.65
N ARG A 223 -14.13 11.09 -25.35
CA ARG A 223 -13.86 12.26 -24.48
C ARG A 223 -12.38 12.54 -24.28
N GLY A 224 -11.50 11.56 -24.51
CA GLY A 224 -10.06 11.73 -24.35
C GLY A 224 -9.32 10.43 -24.02
N VAL A 225 -8.00 10.56 -23.84
CA VAL A 225 -7.09 9.46 -23.49
C VAL A 225 -7.44 8.93 -22.11
N CYS A 226 -7.73 7.63 -22.03
CA CYS A 226 -8.13 6.95 -20.80
C CYS A 226 -7.07 5.97 -20.28
N SER A 227 -6.15 5.51 -21.14
CA SER A 227 -5.04 4.64 -20.74
C SER A 227 -3.80 4.85 -21.61
N VAL A 228 -2.63 4.88 -20.97
CA VAL A 228 -1.30 4.82 -21.61
C VAL A 228 -0.46 3.86 -20.77
N ALA A 229 -0.03 2.75 -21.37
CA ALA A 229 0.66 1.68 -20.65
C ALA A 229 1.84 1.12 -21.46
N PHE A 230 2.89 0.68 -20.76
CA PHE A 230 4.03 -0.02 -21.37
C PHE A 230 3.99 -1.51 -21.05
N GLY A 231 4.45 -2.33 -21.99
CA GLY A 231 4.49 -3.78 -21.85
C GLY A 231 5.43 -4.41 -22.86
N GLU A 232 5.55 -5.74 -22.80
CA GLU A 232 6.50 -6.47 -23.65
C GLU A 232 5.85 -6.88 -24.98
N SER A 233 4.53 -7.11 -24.99
CA SER A 233 3.78 -7.49 -26.19
C SER A 233 2.46 -6.73 -26.35
N ALA A 234 1.97 -6.63 -27.59
CA ALA A 234 0.67 -6.01 -27.85
C ALA A 234 -0.48 -6.81 -27.23
N ALA A 235 -0.39 -8.13 -27.24
CA ALA A 235 -1.41 -9.01 -26.68
C ALA A 235 -1.55 -8.85 -25.15
N GLU A 236 -0.44 -8.70 -24.44
CA GLU A 236 -0.44 -8.42 -23.00
C GLU A 236 -1.14 -7.10 -22.67
N LEU A 237 -0.76 -6.03 -23.36
CA LEU A 237 -1.32 -4.70 -23.18
C LEU A 237 -2.83 -4.67 -23.47
N GLU A 238 -3.25 -5.37 -24.53
CA GLU A 238 -4.65 -5.49 -24.90
C GLU A 238 -5.45 -6.31 -23.87
N ALA A 239 -4.87 -7.37 -23.30
CA ALA A 239 -5.48 -8.14 -22.22
C ALA A 239 -5.58 -7.34 -20.90
N GLU A 240 -4.60 -6.48 -20.60
CA GLU A 240 -4.70 -5.54 -19.47
C GLU A 240 -5.84 -4.53 -19.69
N LEU A 241 -5.94 -3.93 -20.89
CA LEU A 241 -7.01 -3.01 -21.23
C LEU A 241 -8.40 -3.67 -21.11
N ARG A 242 -8.56 -4.91 -21.59
CA ARG A 242 -9.80 -5.69 -21.41
C ARG A 242 -10.15 -5.91 -19.94
N ARG A 243 -9.16 -6.23 -19.09
CA ARG A 243 -9.39 -6.43 -17.65
C ARG A 243 -9.81 -5.13 -16.96
N GLU A 244 -9.28 -3.99 -17.40
CA GLU A 244 -9.62 -2.68 -16.86
C GLU A 244 -11.01 -2.20 -17.30
N PHE A 245 -11.41 -2.54 -18.53
CA PHE A 245 -12.69 -2.15 -19.14
C PHE A 245 -13.50 -3.37 -19.63
N PRO A 246 -13.97 -4.27 -18.72
CA PRO A 246 -14.56 -5.55 -19.10
C PRO A 246 -15.92 -5.44 -19.80
N ARG A 247 -16.59 -4.28 -19.75
CA ARG A 247 -17.88 -4.04 -20.40
C ARG A 247 -17.80 -3.02 -21.55
N ALA A 248 -16.61 -2.56 -21.92
CA ALA A 248 -16.41 -1.63 -23.04
C ALA A 248 -16.21 -2.39 -24.36
N SER A 249 -16.61 -1.77 -25.47
CA SER A 249 -16.25 -2.27 -26.81
C SER A 249 -14.84 -1.78 -27.15
N LEU A 250 -13.88 -2.70 -27.31
CA LEU A 250 -12.50 -2.35 -27.66
C LEU A 250 -12.30 -2.42 -29.17
N VAL A 251 -11.93 -1.30 -29.79
CA VAL A 251 -11.69 -1.18 -31.23
C VAL A 251 -10.24 -0.80 -31.47
N ARG A 252 -9.53 -1.56 -32.32
CA ARG A 252 -8.18 -1.19 -32.73
C ARG A 252 -8.28 -0.10 -33.80
N ALA A 253 -7.71 1.08 -33.55
CA ALA A 253 -7.79 2.23 -34.46
C ALA A 253 -6.43 2.93 -34.57
N SER A 254 -5.87 3.01 -35.77
CA SER A 254 -4.61 3.72 -36.03
C SER A 254 -4.82 5.22 -36.32
N ASP A 255 -5.85 5.55 -37.09
CA ASP A 255 -5.91 6.87 -37.74
C ASP A 255 -6.64 7.91 -36.87
N GLU A 256 -7.75 7.53 -36.24
CA GLU A 256 -8.55 8.40 -35.35
C GLU A 256 -7.79 8.81 -34.07
N LEU A 257 -6.82 8.01 -33.64
CA LEU A 257 -5.97 8.28 -32.47
C LEU A 257 -4.63 8.90 -32.85
N SER A 258 -4.32 9.04 -34.15
CA SER A 258 -2.98 9.36 -34.64
C SER A 258 -2.38 10.60 -33.98
N ALA A 259 -3.14 11.69 -33.86
CA ALA A 259 -2.67 12.93 -33.24
C ALA A 259 -2.32 12.77 -31.75
N TRP A 260 -3.19 12.10 -30.97
CA TRP A 260 -2.91 11.86 -29.54
C TRP A 260 -1.75 10.88 -29.35
N VAL A 261 -1.67 9.85 -30.19
CA VAL A 261 -0.58 8.87 -30.18
C VAL A 261 0.73 9.57 -30.50
N GLN A 262 0.79 10.39 -31.55
CA GLN A 262 1.98 11.16 -31.92
C GLN A 262 2.42 12.10 -30.80
N ALA A 263 1.48 12.82 -30.18
CA ALA A 263 1.79 13.69 -29.04
C ALA A 263 2.39 12.89 -27.86
N VAL A 264 1.77 11.77 -27.49
CA VAL A 264 2.26 10.91 -26.40
C VAL A 264 3.61 10.29 -26.75
N VAL A 265 3.84 9.87 -28.00
CA VAL A 265 5.14 9.38 -28.46
C VAL A 265 6.20 10.48 -28.35
N ALA A 266 5.95 11.69 -28.86
CA ALA A 266 6.89 12.80 -28.74
C ALA A 266 7.23 13.13 -27.29
N LEU A 267 6.26 13.02 -26.37
CA LEU A 267 6.48 13.19 -24.93
C LEU A 267 7.38 12.09 -24.35
N VAL A 268 7.11 10.83 -24.70
CA VAL A 268 7.90 9.66 -24.26
C VAL A 268 9.32 9.73 -24.81
N GLU A 269 9.46 10.18 -26.06
CA GLU A 269 10.74 10.38 -26.73
C GLU A 269 11.48 11.65 -26.31
N GLY A 270 10.90 12.43 -25.41
CA GLY A 270 11.52 13.66 -24.89
C GLY A 270 11.70 14.76 -25.95
N GLU A 271 11.01 14.64 -27.09
CA GLU A 271 10.99 15.66 -28.15
C GLU A 271 10.19 16.89 -27.69
N VAL A 272 9.17 16.67 -26.85
CA VAL A 272 8.39 17.73 -26.20
C VAL A 272 8.37 17.54 -24.69
N ALA A 273 8.36 18.66 -23.96
CA ALA A 273 8.41 18.65 -22.51
C ALA A 273 7.02 18.46 -21.85
N ARG A 274 5.96 18.83 -22.57
CA ARG A 274 4.55 18.74 -22.16
C ARG A 274 3.66 18.54 -23.38
N VAL A 275 2.52 17.89 -23.17
CA VAL A 275 1.45 17.74 -24.15
C VAL A 275 0.12 18.11 -23.52
N ASP A 276 -0.78 18.66 -24.33
CA ASP A 276 -2.15 18.94 -23.92
C ASP A 276 -3.10 17.99 -24.65
N VAL A 277 -3.20 16.77 -24.13
CA VAL A 277 -4.18 15.77 -24.59
C VAL A 277 -5.36 15.74 -23.61
N PRO A 278 -6.61 15.69 -24.11
CA PRO A 278 -7.77 15.55 -23.24
C PRO A 278 -7.69 14.21 -22.52
N LEU A 279 -7.97 14.20 -21.22
CA LEU A 279 -7.88 13.02 -20.37
C LEU A 279 -9.27 12.62 -19.85
N ASP A 280 -9.67 11.37 -20.12
CA ASP A 280 -10.90 10.77 -19.58
C ASP A 280 -10.56 9.75 -18.50
N LEU A 281 -10.05 10.24 -17.37
CA LEU A 281 -9.60 9.37 -16.29
C LEU A 281 -10.74 9.09 -15.31
N ARG A 282 -11.01 7.80 -15.09
CA ARG A 282 -11.91 7.34 -14.03
C ARG A 282 -11.20 7.42 -12.69
N ALA A 283 -11.16 8.63 -12.16
CA ALA A 283 -10.34 9.01 -11.04
C ALA A 283 -11.18 9.26 -9.79
N THR A 284 -10.61 8.90 -8.66
CA THR A 284 -11.10 9.29 -7.35
C THR A 284 -10.93 10.80 -7.11
N ALA A 285 -11.74 11.47 -6.28
CA ALA A 285 -11.53 12.92 -6.02
C ALA A 285 -10.12 13.20 -5.45
N PHE A 286 -9.61 12.29 -4.64
CA PHE A 286 -8.23 12.32 -4.16
C PHE A 286 -7.21 12.12 -5.30
N GLN A 287 -7.38 11.11 -6.15
CA GLN A 287 -6.50 10.88 -7.32
C GLN A 287 -6.56 12.04 -8.31
N GLN A 288 -7.71 12.66 -8.57
CA GLN A 288 -7.80 13.84 -9.42
C GLN A 288 -6.90 14.96 -8.91
N ARG A 289 -6.96 15.24 -7.59
CA ARG A 289 -6.07 16.24 -6.97
C ARG A 289 -4.61 15.83 -7.06
N VAL A 290 -4.29 14.56 -6.80
CA VAL A 290 -2.91 14.04 -6.94
C VAL A 290 -2.43 14.21 -8.37
N TRP A 291 -3.14 13.65 -9.36
CA TRP A 291 -2.73 13.66 -10.77
C TRP A 291 -2.68 15.06 -11.35
N LYS A 292 -3.57 15.98 -10.92
CA LYS A 292 -3.43 17.41 -11.21
C LYS A 292 -2.11 17.95 -10.65
N ALA A 293 -1.82 17.73 -9.36
CA ALA A 293 -0.56 18.16 -8.76
C ALA A 293 0.68 17.51 -9.41
N LEU A 294 0.59 16.28 -9.92
CA LEU A 294 1.67 15.65 -10.67
C LEU A 294 1.96 16.38 -11.98
N ARG A 295 0.92 16.77 -12.73
CA ARG A 295 1.07 17.51 -14.00
C ARG A 295 1.72 18.88 -13.81
N GLU A 296 1.61 19.47 -12.63
CA GLU A 296 2.29 20.74 -12.29
C GLU A 296 3.79 20.58 -12.04
N ILE A 297 4.29 19.37 -11.76
CA ILE A 297 5.73 19.15 -11.53
C ILE A 297 6.48 19.41 -12.84
N PRO A 298 7.42 20.37 -12.90
CA PRO A 298 8.17 20.65 -14.13
C PRO A 298 9.01 19.45 -14.60
N PRO A 299 9.23 19.29 -15.91
CA PRO A 299 10.21 18.35 -16.44
C PRO A 299 11.60 18.59 -15.84
N GLY A 300 12.27 17.53 -15.43
CA GLY A 300 13.61 17.62 -14.83
C GLY A 300 13.61 18.05 -13.36
N GLU A 301 12.43 18.12 -12.75
CA GLU A 301 12.25 18.25 -11.31
C GLU A 301 11.58 17.01 -10.72
N THR A 302 11.87 16.75 -9.44
CA THR A 302 11.21 15.69 -8.67
C THR A 302 10.53 16.25 -7.44
N ARG A 303 9.56 15.50 -6.93
CA ARG A 303 8.92 15.75 -5.62
C ARG A 303 8.84 14.45 -4.83
N THR A 304 8.85 14.55 -3.51
CA THR A 304 8.58 13.42 -2.63
C THR A 304 7.07 13.18 -2.51
N TYR A 305 6.67 11.97 -2.14
CA TYR A 305 5.26 11.68 -1.83
C TYR A 305 4.68 12.60 -0.74
N GLY A 306 5.51 13.03 0.23
CA GLY A 306 5.12 13.97 1.27
C GLY A 306 4.96 15.40 0.78
N GLU A 307 5.76 15.84 -0.20
CA GLU A 307 5.61 17.15 -0.85
C GLU A 307 4.32 17.22 -1.66
N VAL A 308 4.02 16.20 -2.46
CA VAL A 308 2.76 16.13 -3.20
C VAL A 308 1.58 16.10 -2.23
N ALA A 309 1.67 15.35 -1.13
CA ALA A 309 0.64 15.30 -0.10
C ALA A 309 0.38 16.68 0.55
N ARG A 310 1.44 17.48 0.78
CA ARG A 310 1.31 18.87 1.25
C ARG A 310 0.68 19.77 0.20
N ALA A 311 1.12 19.67 -1.06
CA ALA A 311 0.62 20.49 -2.17
C ALA A 311 -0.90 20.32 -2.39
N ILE A 312 -1.45 19.12 -2.16
CA ILE A 312 -2.90 18.88 -2.29
C ILE A 312 -3.71 19.15 -1.01
N GLY A 313 -3.10 19.74 0.03
CA GLY A 313 -3.76 20.04 1.30
C GLY A 313 -4.00 18.83 2.20
N ALA A 314 -3.29 17.71 1.98
CA ALA A 314 -3.45 16.46 2.73
C ALA A 314 -2.11 15.97 3.30
N PRO A 315 -1.45 16.71 4.22
CA PRO A 315 -0.05 16.49 4.62
C PRO A 315 0.27 15.11 5.21
N ARG A 316 -0.74 14.40 5.75
CA ARG A 316 -0.58 13.05 6.32
C ARG A 316 -0.82 11.92 5.30
N ALA A 317 -1.07 12.25 4.03
CA ALA A 317 -1.54 11.32 3.01
C ALA A 317 -0.43 10.75 2.08
N ALA A 318 0.85 10.83 2.46
CA ALA A 318 1.96 10.39 1.62
C ALA A 318 1.81 8.95 1.07
N ARG A 319 1.34 8.00 1.89
CA ARG A 319 1.07 6.62 1.43
C ARG A 319 -0.09 6.53 0.43
N ALA A 320 -1.13 7.36 0.61
CA ALA A 320 -2.25 7.43 -0.33
C ALA A 320 -1.82 8.06 -1.66
N VAL A 321 -0.94 9.07 -1.63
CA VAL A 321 -0.30 9.62 -2.83
C VAL A 321 0.51 8.55 -3.54
N ALA A 322 1.35 7.79 -2.83
CA ALA A 322 2.13 6.70 -3.43
C ALA A 322 1.24 5.67 -4.14
N ARG A 323 0.09 5.32 -3.53
CA ARG A 323 -0.90 4.44 -4.17
C ARG A 323 -1.53 5.08 -5.40
N ALA A 324 -1.89 6.37 -5.36
CA ALA A 324 -2.42 7.09 -6.51
C ALA A 324 -1.41 7.19 -7.67
N CYS A 325 -0.11 7.31 -7.39
CA CYS A 325 0.95 7.23 -8.38
C CYS A 325 1.06 5.82 -8.99
N ALA A 326 0.97 4.77 -8.15
CA ALA A 326 1.06 3.38 -8.58
C ALA A 326 -0.15 2.92 -9.42
N THR A 327 -1.31 3.54 -9.22
CA THR A 327 -2.53 3.27 -10.00
C THR A 327 -2.80 4.31 -11.08
N ASN A 328 -1.78 5.07 -11.51
CA ASN A 328 -1.92 5.98 -12.63
C ASN A 328 -2.22 5.17 -13.92
N PRO A 329 -3.31 5.44 -14.63
CA PRO A 329 -3.65 4.74 -15.87
C PRO A 329 -2.96 5.32 -17.11
N VAL A 330 -2.40 6.54 -17.04
CA VAL A 330 -1.80 7.24 -18.20
C VAL A 330 -0.33 7.55 -17.95
N ALA A 331 0.55 6.59 -18.27
CA ALA A 331 1.99 6.71 -18.13
C ALA A 331 2.53 7.96 -18.84
N VAL A 332 3.50 8.63 -18.22
CA VAL A 332 4.23 9.83 -18.70
C VAL A 332 3.36 11.09 -18.85
N VAL A 333 2.15 10.99 -19.41
CA VAL A 333 1.19 12.08 -19.54
C VAL A 333 0.76 12.62 -18.18
N VAL A 334 0.48 11.73 -17.22
CA VAL A 334 0.50 12.06 -15.79
C VAL A 334 1.86 11.62 -15.25
N PRO A 335 2.76 12.55 -14.90
CA PRO A 335 4.18 12.25 -14.72
C PRO A 335 4.47 11.68 -13.32
N CYS A 336 3.91 10.52 -13.00
CA CYS A 336 4.14 9.85 -11.71
C CYS A 336 5.59 9.35 -11.53
N HIS A 337 6.38 9.29 -12.61
CA HIS A 337 7.82 9.01 -12.56
C HIS A 337 8.62 10.14 -11.88
N ARG A 338 8.10 11.38 -11.85
CA ARG A 338 8.72 12.53 -11.15
C ARG A 338 8.56 12.48 -9.63
N VAL A 339 7.78 11.53 -9.09
CA VAL A 339 7.61 11.37 -7.64
C VAL A 339 8.51 10.27 -7.11
N VAL A 340 9.37 10.62 -6.16
CA VAL A 340 10.39 9.72 -5.59
C VAL A 340 10.23 9.54 -4.08
N PRO A 341 10.75 8.45 -3.49
CA PRO A 341 10.89 8.34 -2.03
C PRO A 341 11.74 9.47 -1.45
N ALA A 342 11.53 9.80 -0.18
CA ALA A 342 12.44 10.71 0.52
C ALA A 342 13.76 9.96 0.83
N GLY A 343 14.91 10.54 0.46
CA GLY A 343 16.21 9.90 0.68
C GLY A 343 17.34 10.50 -0.18
N SER A 344 18.49 9.82 -0.20
CA SER A 344 19.76 10.25 -0.82
C SER A 344 19.79 10.20 -2.36
N GLY A 345 18.64 10.20 -3.04
CA GLY A 345 18.54 10.30 -4.51
C GLY A 345 18.84 9.03 -5.31
N ALA A 346 19.46 8.01 -4.71
CA ALA A 346 19.76 6.75 -5.41
C ALA A 346 18.52 5.85 -5.63
N ASP A 347 17.58 5.88 -4.69
CA ASP A 347 16.31 5.15 -4.79
C ASP A 347 15.27 6.00 -5.50
N VAL A 348 14.96 5.64 -6.76
CA VAL A 348 13.87 6.27 -7.52
C VAL A 348 12.50 5.71 -7.11
N GLY A 349 12.45 4.67 -6.28
CA GLY A 349 11.23 3.99 -5.84
C GLY A 349 10.56 3.17 -6.93
N GLY A 350 9.42 2.56 -6.57
CA GLY A 350 8.63 1.76 -7.50
C GLY A 350 8.02 2.55 -8.65
N TYR A 351 7.77 1.85 -9.75
CA TYR A 351 7.04 2.35 -10.92
C TYR A 351 6.18 1.22 -11.49
N ARG A 352 4.92 1.52 -11.86
CA ARG A 352 3.97 0.51 -12.37
C ARG A 352 4.55 -0.29 -13.54
N TRP A 353 5.30 0.39 -14.40
CA TRP A 353 5.90 -0.21 -15.61
C TRP A 353 7.40 -0.49 -15.47
N GLY A 354 7.92 -0.58 -14.24
CA GLY A 354 9.29 -0.97 -13.97
C GLY A 354 10.25 0.20 -13.68
N VAL A 355 11.17 -0.05 -12.76
CA VAL A 355 12.11 0.96 -12.23
C VAL A 355 13.06 1.49 -13.30
N GLU A 356 13.45 0.64 -14.26
CA GLU A 356 14.33 1.04 -15.36
C GLU A 356 13.71 2.13 -16.24
N ARG A 357 12.43 1.98 -16.61
CA ARG A 357 11.70 3.00 -17.40
C ARG A 357 11.62 4.33 -16.65
N LYS A 358 11.38 4.28 -15.34
CA LYS A 358 11.37 5.48 -14.48
C LYS A 358 12.72 6.19 -14.46
N ARG A 359 13.82 5.43 -14.35
CA ARG A 359 15.18 5.98 -14.37
C ARG A 359 15.49 6.65 -15.72
N LYS A 360 15.22 5.97 -16.84
CA LYS A 360 15.43 6.53 -18.20
C LYS A 360 14.66 7.84 -18.41
N LEU A 361 13.40 7.91 -17.96
CA LEU A 361 12.60 9.13 -18.04
C LEU A 361 13.21 10.29 -17.24
N LEU A 362 13.63 10.03 -15.99
CA LEU A 362 14.26 11.05 -15.14
C LEU A 362 15.58 11.54 -15.72
N GLU A 363 16.42 10.64 -16.24
CA GLU A 363 17.69 10.97 -16.88
C GLU A 363 17.49 11.83 -18.13
N ARG A 364 16.53 11.45 -18.98
CA ARG A 364 16.19 12.20 -20.20
C ARG A 364 15.72 13.62 -19.88
N GLU A 365 14.84 13.76 -18.90
CA GLU A 365 14.35 15.06 -18.46
C GLU A 365 15.46 15.93 -17.81
N ALA A 366 16.37 15.32 -17.05
CA ALA A 366 17.52 16.01 -16.47
C ALA A 366 18.51 16.49 -17.55
N ALA A 367 18.78 15.66 -18.56
CA ALA A 367 19.64 16.00 -19.68
C ALA A 367 19.07 17.15 -20.53
N ALA A 368 17.77 17.11 -20.83
CA ALA A 368 17.09 18.19 -21.55
C ALA A 368 17.17 19.53 -20.81
N ARG A 369 17.05 19.50 -19.47
CA ARG A 369 17.22 20.69 -18.62
C ARG A 369 18.65 21.23 -18.66
N ALA A 370 19.66 20.36 -18.61
CA ALA A 370 21.07 20.76 -18.68
C ALA A 370 21.44 21.35 -20.05
N GLY A 371 20.91 20.78 -21.15
CA GLY A 371 21.12 21.29 -22.51
C GLY A 371 20.44 22.63 -22.78
N GLY A 372 19.27 22.88 -22.17
CA GLY A 372 18.58 24.17 -22.28
C GLY A 372 19.22 25.32 -21.50
N ALA A 373 19.98 25.02 -20.44
CA ALA A 373 20.66 26.02 -19.62
C ALA A 373 22.01 26.50 -20.19
N GLY A 374 22.56 25.82 -21.21
CA GLY A 374 23.88 26.11 -21.80
C GLY A 374 23.88 26.89 -23.14
N GLY A 375 22.71 27.22 -23.70
CA GLY A 375 22.59 27.80 -25.06
C GLY A 375 22.52 29.33 -25.15
N GLY A 376 22.54 30.06 -24.03
CA GLY A 376 22.39 31.52 -23.99
C GLY A 376 23.72 32.25 -23.75
N GLY A 377 24.72 32.03 -24.60
CA GLY A 377 26.05 32.63 -24.42
C GLY A 377 26.72 32.99 -25.74
N HIS A 378 26.53 34.25 -26.15
CA HIS A 378 27.48 35.06 -26.90
C HIS A 378 27.94 34.56 -28.29
N ARG A 379 27.23 35.00 -29.34
CA ARG A 379 27.87 35.44 -30.59
C ARG A 379 27.45 36.89 -30.85
N ALA A 380 28.15 37.82 -30.21
CA ALA A 380 28.27 39.16 -30.78
C ALA A 380 29.02 39.00 -32.10
N ARG A 381 28.30 39.15 -33.22
CA ARG A 381 28.93 39.39 -34.51
C ARG A 381 29.26 40.88 -34.56
N GLU A 382 30.54 41.19 -34.40
CA GLU A 382 31.14 42.36 -35.02
C GLU A 382 30.83 42.30 -36.53
N GLY A 383 30.14 43.32 -37.02
CA GLY A 383 29.98 43.67 -38.43
C GLY A 383 30.00 45.19 -38.46
N ASP A 384 31.19 45.74 -38.57
CA ASP A 384 31.73 46.23 -39.85
C ASP A 384 31.06 47.54 -40.27
N SER A 385 31.65 48.62 -39.75
CA SER A 385 31.46 49.99 -40.21
C SER A 385 32.12 50.15 -41.57
N GLY A 386 31.30 50.14 -42.64
CA GLY A 386 31.76 50.39 -44.01
C GLY A 386 30.80 51.26 -44.82
N ARG A 387 31.33 52.42 -45.28
CA ARG A 387 30.84 53.42 -46.27
C ARG A 387 29.76 54.40 -45.79
N VAL A 388 29.99 55.72 -45.78
CA VAL A 388 30.38 56.67 -46.85
C VAL A 388 29.40 56.64 -48.03
N SER A 389 28.41 57.53 -47.98
CA SER A 389 28.22 58.67 -48.89
C SER A 389 27.09 59.56 -48.40
#